data_AF-A0A7J4KU94-F1
#
_entry.id   AF-A0A7J4KU94-F1
#
_cell.length_a   1.000
_cell.length_b   1.000
_cell.length_c   1.000
_cell.angle_alpha   90.00
_cell.angle_beta   90.00
_cell.angle_gamma   90.00
#
_symmetry.space_group_name_H-M   'P 1'
#
loop_
_entity.id
_entity.type
_entity.pdbx_description
1 polymer ?
#
loop_
_entity_poly.entity_id
_entity_poly.type
_entity_poly.pdbx_seq_one_letter_code
_entity_poly.pdbx_strand_id
1 'polypeptide(L)'
;AIISMKKEIGFSMAEIAKKLNKEKEKQETQGTCSYCGVFRRKLLNDFAVSERCNKLATGHNLDDEVQTILMNICQNNFARFSRLGPITELKAKGFVPRIKPLYETPEKEIITYTALKGWRVYNAECCPFSSQAKRNAFRNAFDSLEEKYPNVKFAAIKFYQQLKALLEKDLGDKIKHCVFCGAPTSGIGECAACKQLKKLTDQNFSKGPVV
;
A
#
# COMPACT_ATOMS: atom_id res chain seq x y z
N ALA A 1 13.46 -1.38 -14.78
CA ALA A 1 13.17 -2.81 -14.94
C ALA A 1 11.70 -3.08 -14.65
N ILE A 2 11.09 -4.12 -15.24
CA ILE A 2 9.73 -4.59 -14.92
C ILE A 2 9.85 -5.87 -14.09
N ILE A 3 9.23 -5.90 -12.91
CA ILE A 3 9.28 -7.04 -11.98
C ILE A 3 8.00 -7.87 -12.15
N SER A 4 8.14 -9.12 -12.57
CA SER A 4 7.00 -10.03 -12.75
C SER A 4 6.61 -10.70 -11.43
N MET A 5 5.42 -10.43 -10.94
CA MET A 5 4.91 -11.08 -9.72
C MET A 5 4.86 -12.61 -9.86
N LYS A 6 4.51 -13.15 -11.04
CA LYS A 6 4.50 -14.59 -11.27
C LYS A 6 5.89 -15.20 -11.16
N LYS A 7 6.92 -14.49 -11.63
CA LYS A 7 8.32 -14.95 -11.56
C LYS A 7 8.84 -14.92 -10.12
N GLU A 8 8.60 -13.83 -9.41
CA GLU A 8 9.18 -13.60 -8.07
C GLU A 8 8.40 -14.27 -6.93
N ILE A 9 7.07 -14.37 -7.04
CA ILE A 9 6.18 -14.92 -6.01
C ILE A 9 5.69 -16.33 -6.37
N GLY A 10 5.79 -16.73 -7.63
CA GLY A 10 5.25 -18.00 -8.13
C GLY A 10 3.77 -17.95 -8.51
N PHE A 11 3.08 -16.84 -8.26
CA PHE A 11 1.65 -16.66 -8.53
C PHE A 11 1.37 -15.34 -9.24
N SER A 12 0.48 -15.38 -10.23
CA SER A 12 -0.16 -14.19 -10.80
C SER A 12 -1.39 -13.78 -9.99
N MET A 13 -1.81 -12.52 -10.11
CA MET A 13 -3.03 -12.05 -9.45
C MET A 13 -4.29 -12.78 -9.92
N ALA A 14 -4.32 -13.26 -11.18
CA ALA A 14 -5.42 -14.06 -11.70
C ALA A 14 -5.49 -15.45 -11.04
N GLU A 15 -4.34 -16.10 -10.83
CA GLU A 15 -4.27 -17.39 -10.11
C GLU A 15 -4.68 -17.22 -8.64
N ILE A 16 -4.23 -16.14 -7.98
CA ILE A 16 -4.63 -15.81 -6.60
C ILE A 16 -6.14 -15.58 -6.52
N ALA A 17 -6.71 -14.79 -7.43
CA ALA A 17 -8.16 -14.53 -7.45
C ALA A 17 -8.97 -15.82 -7.64
N LYS A 18 -8.53 -16.74 -8.52
CA LYS A 18 -9.17 -18.04 -8.71
C LYS A 18 -9.14 -18.89 -7.43
N LYS A 19 -8.04 -18.90 -6.69
CA LYS A 19 -7.94 -19.62 -5.40
C LYS A 19 -8.87 -19.02 -4.35
N LEU A 20 -8.86 -17.69 -4.20
CA LEU A 20 -9.72 -17.00 -3.22
C LEU A 20 -11.21 -17.18 -3.51
N ASN A 21 -11.62 -17.20 -4.78
CA ASN A 21 -13.01 -17.43 -5.14
C ASN A 21 -13.51 -18.84 -4.77
N LYS A 22 -12.65 -19.87 -4.87
CA LYS A 22 -12.97 -21.23 -4.39
C LYS A 22 -13.13 -21.29 -2.87
N GLU A 23 -12.45 -20.41 -2.13
CA GLU A 23 -12.54 -20.34 -0.67
C GLU A 23 -13.71 -19.47 -0.17
N LYS A 24 -14.19 -18.52 -0.98
CA LYS A 24 -15.36 -17.68 -0.63
C LYS A 24 -16.66 -18.44 -0.47
N GLU A 25 -16.79 -19.62 -1.09
CA GLU A 25 -17.92 -20.53 -0.83
C GLU A 25 -17.89 -21.11 0.59
N LYS A 26 -16.79 -20.93 1.34
CA LYS A 26 -16.57 -21.51 2.67
C LYS A 26 -16.42 -20.48 3.81
N GLN A 27 -16.12 -19.19 3.54
CA GLN A 27 -16.04 -18.11 4.55
C GLN A 27 -15.76 -16.72 3.90
N GLU A 28 -15.96 -15.62 4.65
CA GLU A 28 -15.55 -14.24 4.27
C GLU A 28 -14.02 -14.13 4.15
N THR A 29 -13.46 -14.42 2.98
CA THR A 29 -12.02 -14.33 2.73
C THR A 29 -11.56 -12.92 2.37
N GLN A 30 -10.30 -12.60 2.70
CA GLN A 30 -9.65 -11.35 2.30
C GLN A 30 -9.67 -11.20 0.76
N GLY A 31 -10.10 -10.03 0.27
CA GLY A 31 -10.16 -9.76 -1.16
C GLY A 31 -8.79 -9.74 -1.85
N THR A 32 -8.78 -10.05 -3.15
CA THR A 32 -7.59 -10.10 -4.04
C THR A 32 -6.66 -8.89 -3.90
N CYS A 33 -7.22 -7.69 -3.69
CA CYS A 33 -6.45 -6.45 -3.52
C CYS A 33 -5.57 -6.45 -2.25
N SER A 34 -5.95 -7.20 -1.21
CA SER A 34 -5.15 -7.37 0.02
C SER A 34 -3.82 -8.09 -0.27
N TYR A 35 -3.85 -9.11 -1.13
CA TYR A 35 -2.66 -9.84 -1.57
C TYR A 35 -1.81 -8.99 -2.51
N CYS A 36 -2.43 -8.36 -3.51
CA CYS A 36 -1.74 -7.51 -4.48
C CYS A 36 -0.90 -6.42 -3.78
N GLY A 37 -1.50 -5.69 -2.84
CA GLY A 37 -0.83 -4.60 -2.14
C GLY A 37 0.36 -5.07 -1.30
N VAL A 38 0.26 -6.22 -0.64
CA VAL A 38 1.34 -6.78 0.18
C VAL A 38 2.51 -7.25 -0.68
N PHE A 39 2.24 -8.03 -1.73
CA PHE A 39 3.29 -8.51 -2.63
C PHE A 39 3.95 -7.37 -3.41
N ARG A 40 3.17 -6.40 -3.92
CA ARG A 40 3.73 -5.23 -4.60
C ARG A 40 4.69 -4.44 -3.72
N ARG A 41 4.33 -4.18 -2.46
CA ARG A 41 5.22 -3.47 -1.52
C ARG A 41 6.48 -4.27 -1.19
N LYS A 42 6.38 -5.60 -1.06
CA LYS A 42 7.56 -6.46 -0.85
C LYS A 42 8.50 -6.37 -2.05
N LEU A 43 7.99 -6.65 -3.25
CA LEU A 43 8.79 -6.67 -4.48
C LEU A 43 9.45 -5.32 -4.78
N LEU A 44 8.74 -4.21 -4.60
CA LEU A 44 9.31 -2.88 -4.77
C LEU A 44 10.44 -2.59 -3.78
N ASN A 45 10.29 -3.03 -2.52
CA ASN A 45 11.34 -2.85 -1.51
C ASN A 45 12.54 -3.75 -1.79
N ASP A 46 12.33 -5.03 -2.07
CA ASP A 46 13.41 -5.99 -2.36
C ASP A 46 14.24 -5.52 -3.55
N PHE A 47 13.58 -5.07 -4.63
CA PHE A 47 14.26 -4.51 -5.79
C PHE A 47 15.00 -3.21 -5.47
N ALA A 48 14.41 -2.32 -4.67
CA ALA A 48 15.10 -1.11 -4.24
C ALA A 48 16.35 -1.42 -3.39
N VAL A 49 16.32 -2.50 -2.60
CA VAL A 49 17.48 -2.99 -1.85
C VAL A 49 18.54 -3.57 -2.79
N SER A 50 18.16 -4.41 -3.77
CA SER A 50 19.11 -5.02 -4.70
C SER A 50 19.83 -3.98 -5.56
N GLU A 51 19.11 -2.94 -5.98
CA GLU A 51 19.66 -1.81 -6.75
C GLU A 51 20.32 -0.74 -5.86
N ARG A 52 20.44 -0.98 -4.55
CA ARG A 52 21.06 -0.06 -3.57
C ARG A 52 20.45 1.35 -3.60
N CYS A 53 19.15 1.46 -3.88
CA CYS A 53 18.44 2.73 -3.86
C CYS A 53 18.41 3.30 -2.44
N ASN A 54 18.56 4.62 -2.33
CA ASN A 54 18.46 5.32 -1.05
C ASN A 54 17.01 5.67 -0.67
N LYS A 55 16.11 5.76 -1.65
CA LYS A 55 14.69 6.11 -1.49
C LYS A 55 13.86 5.43 -2.57
N LEU A 56 12.61 5.12 -2.23
CA LEU A 56 11.58 4.63 -3.14
C LEU A 56 10.46 5.67 -3.24
N ALA A 57 10.38 6.36 -4.38
CA ALA A 57 9.30 7.31 -4.64
C ALA A 57 8.03 6.59 -5.10
N THR A 58 6.89 6.98 -4.54
CA THR A 58 5.57 6.47 -4.95
C THR A 58 4.66 7.62 -5.35
N GLY A 59 3.80 7.39 -6.34
CA GLY A 59 2.90 8.42 -6.89
C GLY A 59 1.62 8.67 -6.07
N HIS A 60 1.64 8.42 -4.75
CA HIS A 60 0.48 8.73 -3.91
C HIS A 60 0.29 10.24 -3.85
N ASN A 61 -0.95 10.67 -4.07
CA ASN A 61 -1.34 12.07 -4.21
C ASN A 61 -2.22 12.54 -3.03
N LEU A 62 -2.68 13.79 -3.05
CA LEU A 62 -3.53 14.35 -1.99
C LEU A 62 -4.77 13.49 -1.73
N ASP A 63 -5.47 13.07 -2.78
CA ASP A 63 -6.68 12.27 -2.74
C ASP A 63 -6.42 10.90 -2.08
N ASP A 64 -5.33 10.23 -2.43
CA ASP A 64 -4.93 8.96 -1.83
C ASP A 64 -4.69 9.07 -0.32
N GLU A 65 -4.12 10.19 0.13
CA GLU A 65 -3.76 10.42 1.52
C GLU A 65 -4.99 10.72 2.37
N VAL A 66 -5.88 11.62 1.92
CA VAL A 66 -7.11 11.93 2.66
C VAL A 66 -8.04 10.72 2.74
N GLN A 67 -8.13 9.93 1.67
CA GLN A 67 -8.86 8.64 1.68
C GLN A 67 -8.24 7.70 2.72
N THR A 68 -6.91 7.61 2.78
CA THR A 68 -6.21 6.74 3.75
C THR A 68 -6.42 7.22 5.18
N ILE A 69 -6.40 8.53 5.44
CA ILE A 69 -6.69 9.13 6.74
C ILE A 69 -8.09 8.71 7.20
N LEU A 70 -9.12 8.96 6.37
CA LEU A 70 -10.51 8.63 6.72
C LEU A 70 -10.71 7.12 6.91
N MET A 71 -10.12 6.29 6.05
CA MET A 71 -10.17 4.83 6.19
C MET A 71 -9.63 4.36 7.55
N ASN A 72 -8.51 4.91 8.02
CA ASN A 72 -7.93 4.49 9.30
C ASN A 72 -8.74 5.01 10.49
N ILE A 73 -9.37 6.18 10.40
CA ILE A 73 -10.31 6.68 11.40
C ILE A 73 -11.50 5.72 11.52
N CYS A 74 -12.20 5.43 10.42
CA CYS A 74 -13.39 4.57 10.43
C CYS A 74 -13.10 3.12 10.84
N GLN A 75 -11.85 2.65 10.70
CA GLN A 75 -11.44 1.30 11.09
C GLN A 75 -10.80 1.24 12.48
N ASN A 76 -10.82 2.34 13.24
CA ASN A 76 -10.15 2.47 14.53
C ASN A 76 -8.68 1.99 14.51
N ASN A 77 -7.95 2.33 13.43
CA ASN A 77 -6.57 1.90 13.25
C ASN A 77 -5.59 3.00 13.63
N PHE A 78 -5.59 3.36 14.92
CA PHE A 78 -4.79 4.46 15.45
C PHE A 78 -3.29 4.30 15.15
N ALA A 79 -2.74 3.08 15.30
CA ALA A 79 -1.34 2.82 15.06
C ALA A 79 -0.93 2.99 13.58
N ARG A 80 -1.81 2.74 12.61
CA ARG A 80 -1.52 3.07 11.20
C ARG A 80 -1.72 4.55 10.93
N PHE A 81 -2.79 5.13 11.49
CA PHE A 81 -3.11 6.54 11.37
C PHE A 81 -1.95 7.45 11.80
N SER A 82 -1.34 7.17 12.96
CA SER A 82 -0.21 7.95 13.49
C SER A 82 1.06 7.88 12.64
N ARG A 83 1.21 6.85 11.79
CA ARG A 83 2.38 6.63 10.94
C ARG A 83 2.22 7.15 9.50
N LEU A 84 1.06 7.72 9.14
CA LEU A 84 0.87 8.29 7.80
C LEU A 84 1.73 9.54 7.60
N GLY A 85 1.93 9.94 6.36
CA GLY A 85 2.73 11.11 6.01
C GLY A 85 3.46 10.99 4.67
N PRO A 86 4.19 12.07 4.29
CA PRO A 86 4.90 12.16 3.01
C PRO A 86 6.14 11.28 2.97
N ILE A 87 6.73 11.00 4.12
CA ILE A 87 7.93 10.19 4.28
C ILE A 87 7.60 9.04 5.23
N THR A 88 7.92 7.82 4.81
CA THR A 88 7.89 6.62 5.65
C THR A 88 9.31 6.11 5.81
N GLU A 89 9.86 6.30 7.00
CA GLU A 89 11.19 5.82 7.38
C GLU A 89 11.09 4.79 8.49
N LEU A 90 11.85 3.72 8.35
CA LEU A 90 12.04 2.72 9.38
C LEU A 90 13.55 2.53 9.52
N LYS A 91 14.06 2.69 10.75
CA LYS A 91 15.46 2.41 11.08
C LYS A 91 15.69 0.89 11.17
N ALA A 92 15.49 0.18 10.06
CA ALA A 92 15.66 -1.27 9.96
C ALA A 92 16.45 -1.63 8.71
N LYS A 93 17.40 -2.57 8.87
CA LYS A 93 18.18 -3.08 7.75
C LYS A 93 17.26 -3.72 6.71
N GLY A 94 17.49 -3.44 5.43
CA GLY A 94 16.68 -3.97 4.33
C GLY A 94 15.33 -3.27 4.12
N PHE A 95 15.08 -2.13 4.78
CA PHE A 95 13.96 -1.25 4.44
C PHE A 95 14.47 -0.02 3.69
N VAL A 96 13.95 0.24 2.50
CA VAL A 96 14.22 1.48 1.76
C VAL A 96 13.17 2.53 2.12
N PRO A 97 13.57 3.72 2.62
CA PRO A 97 12.66 4.83 2.89
C PRO A 97 11.73 5.14 1.71
N ARG A 98 10.45 5.36 1.99
CA ARG A 98 9.47 5.72 0.97
C ARG A 98 9.13 7.20 1.03
N ILE A 99 9.09 7.83 -0.14
CA ILE A 99 8.69 9.22 -0.28
C ILE A 99 7.48 9.35 -1.21
N LYS A 100 6.68 10.39 -0.98
CA LYS A 100 5.50 10.74 -1.79
C LYS A 100 5.66 12.17 -2.31
N PRO A 101 6.33 12.37 -3.45
CA PRO A 101 6.55 13.72 -3.99
C PRO A 101 5.24 14.46 -4.32
N LEU A 102 4.16 13.74 -4.57
CA LEU A 102 2.85 14.29 -4.94
C LEU A 102 1.89 14.43 -3.75
N TYR A 103 2.40 14.35 -2.50
CA TYR A 103 1.60 14.27 -1.28
C TYR A 103 0.52 15.37 -1.14
N GLU A 104 0.80 16.57 -1.65
CA GLU A 104 -0.12 17.72 -1.60
C GLU A 104 -0.72 18.08 -2.98
N THR A 105 -0.47 17.25 -4.00
CA THR A 105 -0.96 17.49 -5.36
C THR A 105 -2.30 16.76 -5.57
N PRO A 106 -3.38 17.45 -5.96
CA PRO A 106 -4.66 16.82 -6.31
C PRO A 106 -4.56 15.83 -7.48
N GLU A 107 -5.35 14.75 -7.44
CA GLU A 107 -5.43 13.74 -8.51
C GLU A 107 -5.84 14.39 -9.85
N LYS A 108 -6.77 15.34 -9.81
CA LYS A 108 -7.20 16.09 -11.00
C LYS A 108 -6.05 16.83 -11.68
N GLU A 109 -5.18 17.48 -10.93
CA GLU A 109 -4.02 18.20 -11.48
C GLU A 109 -3.01 17.26 -12.13
N ILE A 110 -2.77 16.10 -11.51
CA ILE A 110 -1.88 15.07 -12.07
C ILE A 110 -2.46 14.56 -13.39
N ILE A 111 -3.76 14.25 -13.44
CA ILE A 111 -4.44 13.81 -14.66
C ILE A 111 -4.32 14.89 -15.76
N THR A 112 -4.63 16.15 -15.45
CA THR A 112 -4.48 17.27 -16.40
C THR A 112 -3.05 17.39 -16.90
N TYR A 113 -2.05 17.31 -16.01
CA TYR A 113 -0.64 17.38 -16.38
C TYR A 113 -0.26 16.26 -17.35
N THR A 114 -0.63 15.01 -17.04
CA THR A 114 -0.33 13.86 -17.92
C THR A 114 -0.99 13.97 -19.29
N ALA A 115 -2.22 14.50 -19.35
CA ALA A 115 -2.93 14.74 -20.60
C ALA A 115 -2.21 15.81 -21.45
N LEU A 116 -1.80 16.93 -20.84
CA LEU A 116 -1.03 17.98 -21.52
C LEU A 116 0.32 17.49 -22.06
N LYS A 117 0.93 16.51 -21.39
CA LYS A 117 2.17 15.87 -21.85
C LYS A 117 1.95 14.78 -22.90
N GLY A 118 0.71 14.42 -23.22
CA GLY A 118 0.39 13.33 -24.13
C GLY A 118 0.84 11.95 -23.62
N TRP A 119 0.96 11.79 -22.29
CA TRP A 119 1.40 10.53 -21.69
C TRP A 119 0.27 9.51 -21.65
N ARG A 120 0.59 8.26 -22.02
CA ARG A 120 -0.33 7.14 -21.84
C ARG A 120 -0.33 6.72 -20.37
N VAL A 121 -1.48 6.87 -19.72
CA VAL A 121 -1.69 6.47 -18.33
C VAL A 121 -2.53 5.21 -18.24
N TYR A 122 -2.11 4.28 -17.39
CA TYR A 122 -2.96 3.15 -17.01
C TYR A 122 -3.96 3.63 -15.95
N ASN A 123 -5.25 3.59 -16.26
CA ASN A 123 -6.30 4.02 -15.34
C ASN A 123 -6.65 2.91 -14.32
N ALA A 124 -7.35 3.26 -13.24
CA ALA A 124 -7.76 2.29 -12.22
C ALA A 124 -8.72 1.21 -12.76
N GLU A 125 -9.45 1.50 -13.84
CA GLU A 125 -10.35 0.57 -14.53
C GLU A 125 -9.58 -0.53 -15.29
N CYS A 126 -8.30 -0.30 -15.60
CA CYS A 126 -7.42 -1.32 -16.18
C CYS A 126 -7.17 -2.50 -15.23
N CYS A 127 -7.39 -2.34 -13.92
CA CYS A 127 -7.29 -3.44 -12.97
C CYS A 127 -8.65 -4.19 -12.91
N PRO A 128 -8.70 -5.50 -13.26
CA PRO A 128 -9.94 -6.29 -13.24
C PRO A 128 -10.59 -6.41 -11.84
N PHE A 129 -9.85 -6.05 -10.80
CA PHE A 129 -10.25 -6.19 -9.40
C PHE A 129 -10.49 -4.84 -8.70
N SER A 130 -10.36 -3.71 -9.40
CA SER A 130 -10.47 -2.37 -8.79
C SER A 130 -11.84 -2.10 -8.20
N SER A 131 -12.91 -2.61 -8.81
CA SER A 131 -14.29 -2.47 -8.32
C SER A 131 -14.50 -3.05 -6.92
N GLN A 132 -13.71 -4.06 -6.53
CA GLN A 132 -13.78 -4.70 -5.21
C GLN A 132 -13.05 -3.91 -4.12
N ALA A 133 -12.37 -2.81 -4.46
CA ALA A 133 -11.57 -2.06 -3.51
C ALA A 133 -12.45 -1.25 -2.54
N LYS A 134 -12.35 -1.52 -1.24
CA LYS A 134 -13.00 -0.74 -0.18
C LYS A 134 -12.73 0.77 -0.29
N ARG A 135 -11.56 1.15 -0.82
CA ARG A 135 -11.15 2.54 -1.03
C ARG A 135 -12.14 3.33 -1.92
N ASN A 136 -12.85 2.68 -2.84
CA ASN A 136 -13.77 3.36 -3.75
C ASN A 136 -14.89 4.10 -3.00
N ALA A 137 -15.40 3.53 -1.90
CA ALA A 137 -16.42 4.21 -1.08
C ALA A 137 -15.89 5.52 -0.45
N PHE A 138 -14.65 5.50 0.03
CA PHE A 138 -14.00 6.67 0.63
C PHE A 138 -13.63 7.73 -0.41
N ARG A 139 -13.19 7.30 -1.60
CA ARG A 139 -12.99 8.19 -2.75
C ARG A 139 -14.28 8.94 -3.08
N ASN A 140 -15.38 8.20 -3.30
CA ASN A 140 -16.67 8.80 -3.65
C ASN A 140 -17.16 9.77 -2.57
N ALA A 141 -16.98 9.44 -1.29
CA ALA A 141 -17.34 10.33 -0.19
C ALA A 141 -16.58 11.66 -0.25
N PHE A 142 -15.26 11.63 -0.45
CA PHE A 142 -14.46 12.85 -0.59
C PHE A 142 -14.77 13.62 -1.87
N ASP A 143 -15.04 12.94 -2.97
CA ASP A 143 -15.37 13.60 -4.23
C ASP A 143 -16.70 14.34 -4.13
N SER A 144 -17.72 13.73 -3.52
CA SER A 144 -19.00 14.38 -3.24
C SER A 144 -18.88 15.56 -2.26
N LEU A 145 -17.98 15.47 -1.28
CA LEU A 145 -17.71 16.58 -0.36
C LEU A 145 -16.98 17.73 -1.05
N GLU A 146 -15.95 17.43 -1.83
CA GLU A 146 -15.14 18.42 -2.55
C GLU A 146 -15.96 19.17 -3.60
N GLU A 147 -16.93 18.51 -4.24
CA GLU A 147 -17.86 19.15 -5.19
C GLU A 147 -18.79 20.16 -4.50
N LYS A 148 -19.28 19.82 -3.30
CA LYS A 148 -20.19 20.70 -2.53
C LYS A 148 -19.44 21.80 -1.77
N TYR A 149 -18.25 21.48 -1.28
CA TYR A 149 -17.43 22.34 -0.45
C TYR A 149 -15.99 22.27 -0.97
N PRO A 150 -15.58 23.23 -1.82
CA PRO A 150 -14.22 23.30 -2.32
C PRO A 150 -13.22 23.33 -1.17
N ASN A 151 -12.03 22.75 -1.38
CA ASN A 151 -10.90 22.76 -0.45
C ASN A 151 -11.02 21.78 0.74
N VAL A 152 -12.01 20.88 0.77
CA VAL A 152 -12.18 19.89 1.85
C VAL A 152 -10.98 18.95 1.97
N LYS A 153 -10.45 18.47 0.84
CA LYS A 153 -9.28 17.57 0.83
C LYS A 153 -8.03 18.25 1.41
N PHE A 154 -7.77 19.50 1.04
CA PHE A 154 -6.67 20.28 1.61
C PHE A 154 -6.88 20.62 3.09
N ALA A 155 -8.11 20.95 3.49
CA ALA A 155 -8.42 21.17 4.91
C ALA A 155 -8.16 19.89 5.74
N ALA A 156 -8.56 18.73 5.21
CA ALA A 156 -8.35 17.44 5.87
C ALA A 156 -6.87 17.08 6.01
N ILE A 157 -6.05 17.28 4.96
CA ILE A 157 -4.61 16.98 5.04
C ILE A 157 -3.90 17.94 6.01
N LYS A 158 -4.26 19.23 5.99
CA LYS A 158 -3.69 20.24 6.89
C LYS A 158 -4.04 19.97 8.35
N PHE A 159 -5.29 19.59 8.61
CA PHE A 159 -5.72 19.15 9.94
C PHE A 159 -4.91 17.93 10.41
N TYR A 160 -4.72 16.94 9.53
CA TYR A 160 -3.90 15.77 9.85
C TYR A 160 -2.44 16.14 10.13
N GLN A 161 -1.83 17.05 9.37
CA GLN A 161 -0.46 17.52 9.61
C GLN A 161 -0.31 18.19 10.98
N GLN A 162 -1.27 19.05 11.36
CA GLN A 162 -1.32 19.68 12.68
C GLN A 162 -1.48 18.64 13.78
N LEU A 163 -2.40 17.68 13.60
CA LEU A 163 -2.62 16.60 14.55
C LEU A 163 -1.37 15.71 14.70
N LYS A 164 -0.69 15.41 13.59
CA LYS A 164 0.51 14.57 13.58
C LYS A 164 1.62 15.17 14.44
N ALA A 165 1.81 16.49 14.41
CA ALA A 165 2.78 17.18 15.26
C ALA A 165 2.51 16.97 16.76
N LEU A 166 1.25 16.77 17.16
CA LEU A 166 0.85 16.46 18.54
C LEU A 166 0.98 14.97 18.87
N LEU A 167 0.96 14.11 17.86
CA LEU A 167 0.99 12.65 18.00
C LEU A 167 2.41 12.08 18.08
N GLU A 168 3.48 12.89 18.04
CA GLU A 168 4.89 12.46 18.14
C GLU A 168 5.25 11.92 19.54
N LYS A 169 4.50 10.93 20.01
CA LYS A 169 4.96 9.92 20.96
C LYS A 169 5.50 8.74 20.16
N ASP A 170 6.71 8.36 20.52
CA ASP A 170 7.48 7.28 19.93
C ASP A 170 6.67 5.97 19.98
N LEU A 171 5.94 5.66 18.91
CA LEU A 171 5.32 4.34 18.71
C LEU A 171 6.44 3.39 18.25
N GLY A 172 7.41 3.22 19.15
CA GLY A 172 8.59 2.39 19.04
C GLY A 172 8.21 0.92 19.03
N ASP A 173 7.53 0.47 17.98
CA ASP A 173 7.46 -0.95 17.67
C ASP A 173 8.89 -1.40 17.36
N LYS A 174 9.47 -2.24 18.23
CA LYS A 174 10.75 -2.92 17.94
C LYS A 174 10.59 -3.71 16.65
N ILE A 175 11.18 -3.20 15.56
CA ILE A 175 11.11 -3.84 14.25
C ILE A 175 11.89 -5.14 14.33
N LYS A 176 11.21 -6.25 14.01
CA LYS A 176 11.79 -7.59 13.94
C LYS A 176 12.10 -7.93 12.49
N HIS A 177 12.83 -9.01 12.28
CA HIS A 177 13.07 -9.56 10.94
C HIS A 177 12.29 -10.86 10.78
N CYS A 178 11.77 -11.08 9.58
CA CYS A 178 11.05 -12.30 9.26
C CYS A 178 11.99 -13.51 9.28
N VAL A 179 11.59 -14.58 9.98
CA VAL A 179 12.39 -15.82 10.06
C VAL A 179 12.51 -16.56 8.73
N PHE A 180 11.65 -16.27 7.75
CA PHE A 180 11.64 -16.94 6.44
C PHE A 180 12.40 -16.19 5.35
N CYS A 181 12.26 -14.86 5.28
CA CYS A 181 12.84 -14.06 4.19
C CYS A 181 13.76 -12.93 4.67
N GLY A 182 13.99 -12.79 5.98
CA GLY A 182 14.83 -11.73 6.54
C GLY A 182 14.25 -10.32 6.46
N ALA A 183 13.11 -10.10 5.78
CA ALA A 183 12.54 -8.77 5.62
C ALA A 183 12.05 -8.16 6.96
N PRO A 184 12.13 -6.83 7.11
CA PRO A 184 11.64 -6.13 8.30
C PRO A 184 10.13 -6.31 8.47
N THR A 185 9.70 -6.57 9.71
CA THR A 185 8.29 -6.83 10.03
C THR A 185 7.92 -6.36 11.42
N SER A 186 6.68 -5.88 11.56
CA SER A 186 6.03 -5.64 12.85
C SER A 186 5.32 -6.89 13.38
N GLY A 187 5.28 -7.99 12.62
CA GLY A 187 4.65 -9.25 13.03
C GLY A 187 5.56 -10.12 13.88
N ILE A 188 4.96 -11.02 14.66
CA ILE A 188 5.69 -12.07 15.38
C ILE A 188 6.10 -13.16 14.37
N GLY A 189 7.40 -13.39 14.23
CA GLY A 189 8.01 -14.45 13.41
C GLY A 189 7.99 -14.18 11.90
N GLU A 190 6.83 -13.92 11.31
CA GLU A 190 6.64 -13.91 9.85
C GLU A 190 6.11 -12.56 9.33
N CYS A 191 6.64 -12.11 8.19
CA CYS A 191 6.10 -10.95 7.50
C CYS A 191 4.76 -11.27 6.81
N ALA A 192 3.96 -10.23 6.55
CA ALA A 192 2.65 -10.38 5.93
C ALA A 192 2.70 -11.11 4.57
N ALA A 193 3.76 -10.89 3.78
CA ALA A 193 3.93 -11.54 2.48
C ALA A 193 4.17 -13.05 2.63
N CYS A 194 5.05 -13.47 3.55
CA CYS A 194 5.27 -14.89 3.81
C CYS A 194 4.00 -15.57 4.35
N LYS A 195 3.26 -14.91 5.26
CA LYS A 195 1.97 -15.42 5.76
C LYS A 195 0.96 -15.63 4.64
N GLN A 196 0.83 -14.65 3.74
CA GLN A 196 -0.07 -14.75 2.59
C GLN A 196 0.38 -15.84 1.61
N LEU A 197 1.68 -15.97 1.38
CA LEU A 197 2.20 -16.97 0.46
C LEU A 197 2.00 -18.39 1.00
N LYS A 198 2.19 -18.62 2.30
CA LYS A 198 1.87 -19.90 2.95
C LYS A 198 0.42 -20.33 2.76
N LYS A 199 -0.52 -19.38 2.88
CA LYS A 199 -1.95 -19.63 2.60
C LYS A 199 -2.21 -20.05 1.15
N LEU A 200 -1.34 -19.65 0.22
CA LEU A 200 -1.48 -20.01 -1.18
C LEU A 200 -0.82 -21.35 -1.53
N THR A 201 0.08 -21.90 -0.70
CA THR A 201 0.94 -23.04 -1.07
C THR A 201 0.64 -24.38 -0.40
N ASP A 202 -0.28 -24.50 0.57
CA ASP A 202 -0.71 -25.75 1.26
C ASP A 202 0.40 -26.72 1.78
N GLN A 203 1.70 -26.40 1.65
CA GLN A 203 2.83 -27.21 2.10
C GLN A 203 4.02 -26.37 2.60
N ASN A 204 4.88 -27.04 3.39
CA ASN A 204 6.03 -26.50 4.11
C ASN A 204 6.97 -25.66 3.23
N PHE A 205 7.14 -24.41 3.65
CA PHE A 205 7.84 -23.37 2.92
C PHE A 205 9.37 -23.53 3.02
N SER A 206 10.01 -24.13 2.02
CA SER A 206 11.47 -24.17 1.88
C SER A 206 11.97 -22.92 1.14
N LYS A 207 12.34 -21.89 1.90
CA LYS A 207 13.09 -20.66 1.50
C LYS A 207 12.52 -19.87 0.30
N GLY A 208 12.01 -18.66 0.59
CA GLY A 208 11.69 -17.68 -0.46
C GLY A 208 12.93 -17.20 -1.21
N PRO A 209 12.79 -16.52 -2.37
CA PRO A 209 13.92 -16.09 -3.20
C PRO A 209 14.92 -15.32 -2.34
N VAL A 210 16.16 -15.80 -2.41
CA VAL A 210 17.30 -15.30 -1.66
C VAL A 210 17.57 -13.86 -2.10
N VAL A 211 17.85 -13.04 -1.08
CA VAL A 211 18.34 -11.65 -1.15
C VAL A 211 19.34 -11.43 -2.28
#